data_AF-D0P4T0-F1
#
_entry.id   AF-D0P4T0-F1
#
_cell.length_a   1.000
_cell.length_b   1.000
_cell.length_c   1.000
_cell.angle_alpha   90.00
_cell.angle_beta   90.00
_cell.angle_gamma   90.00
#
_symmetry.space_group_name_H-M   'P 1'
#
loop_
_entity.id
_entity.type
_entity.pdbx_description
1 polymer ?
#
loop_
_entity_poly.entity_id
_entity_poly.type
_entity_poly.pdbx_seq_one_letter_code
_entity_poly.pdbx_strand_id
1 'polypeptide(L)'
;MIWLAAFGGAGPISSTGKAIATVTIGSYNFKLYKGPNGSTTVFSFGATKTITNFSADLLDFLTKKQAFASSQYLTTSEAGTEPFTGSNAKMTVSSYSAAVEY
;
A
#
# COMPACT_ATOMS: atom_id res chain seq x y z
N MET A 1 3.76 -1.16 -1.61
CA MET A 1 3.09 -0.80 -0.34
C MET A 1 1.61 -0.56 -0.58
N ILE A 2 0.76 -0.93 0.38
CA ILE A 2 -0.69 -0.71 0.35
C ILE A 2 -1.03 0.14 1.57
N TRP A 3 -1.36 1.40 1.36
CA TRP A 3 -1.58 2.39 2.42
C TRP A 3 -3.09 2.52 2.65
N LEU A 4 -3.56 1.97 3.77
CA LEU A 4 -4.96 2.04 4.19
C LEU A 4 -5.35 3.42 4.73
N ALA A 5 -4.38 4.19 5.20
CA ALA A 5 -4.57 5.54 5.72
C ALA A 5 -3.37 6.42 5.38
N ALA A 6 -3.61 7.71 5.24
CA ALA A 6 -2.58 8.74 5.11
C ALA A 6 -3.00 9.94 5.97
N PHE A 7 -2.37 10.08 7.13
CA PHE A 7 -2.68 11.15 8.09
C PHE A 7 -1.70 12.31 7.96
N GLY A 8 -2.15 13.52 8.28
CA GLY A 8 -1.27 14.70 8.44
C GLY A 8 -0.49 15.10 7.18
N GLY A 9 -0.96 14.72 5.98
CA GLY A 9 -0.27 15.00 4.73
C GLY A 9 0.84 14.00 4.38
N ALA A 10 0.96 12.89 5.11
CA ALA A 10 1.86 11.79 4.73
C ALA A 10 1.60 11.35 3.28
N GLY A 11 2.67 11.21 2.50
CA GLY A 11 2.61 10.91 1.08
C GLY A 11 3.56 9.78 0.70
N PRO A 12 3.23 8.97 -0.32
CA PRO A 12 4.09 7.90 -0.78
C PRO A 12 5.26 8.43 -1.61
N ILE A 13 6.28 7.60 -1.78
CA ILE A 13 7.31 7.79 -2.80
C ILE A 13 6.65 7.91 -4.19
N SER A 14 6.99 8.97 -4.92
CA SER A 14 6.49 9.23 -6.26
C SER A 14 7.48 10.06 -7.06
N SER A 15 7.77 9.65 -8.30
CA SER A 15 8.62 10.43 -9.21
C SER A 15 7.98 11.75 -9.66
N THR A 16 6.65 11.85 -9.64
CA THR A 16 5.92 13.01 -10.19
C THR A 16 5.08 13.75 -9.16
N GLY A 17 4.95 13.20 -7.94
CA GLY A 17 3.98 13.66 -6.94
C GLY A 17 2.52 13.39 -7.31
N LYS A 18 2.24 12.77 -8.46
CA LYS A 18 0.89 12.49 -8.96
C LYS A 18 0.64 11.00 -9.05
N ALA A 19 -0.62 10.61 -8.93
CA ALA A 19 -1.03 9.23 -9.16
C ALA A 19 -0.87 8.88 -10.65
N ILE A 20 -0.31 7.71 -10.95
CA ILE A 20 -0.17 7.18 -12.32
C ILE A 20 -1.40 6.39 -12.76
N ALA A 21 -2.23 5.95 -11.81
CA ALA A 21 -3.49 5.27 -12.07
C ALA A 21 -4.42 5.36 -10.85
N THR A 22 -5.70 5.05 -11.07
CA THR A 22 -6.63 4.67 -10.01
C THR A 22 -6.96 3.18 -10.17
N VAL A 23 -6.94 2.44 -9.07
CA VAL A 23 -7.15 0.99 -9.03
C VAL A 23 -8.25 0.69 -8.02
N THR A 24 -9.20 -0.15 -8.43
CA THR A 24 -10.29 -0.62 -7.57
C THR A 24 -10.02 -2.06 -7.15
N ILE A 25 -10.04 -2.32 -5.85
CA ILE A 25 -9.80 -3.63 -5.22
C ILE A 25 -10.98 -3.90 -4.29
N GLY A 26 -11.82 -4.87 -4.64
CA GLY A 26 -13.13 -5.02 -3.99
C GLY A 26 -13.92 -3.71 -4.04
N SER A 27 -14.36 -3.22 -2.88
CA SER A 27 -15.07 -1.93 -2.72
C SER A 27 -14.14 -0.73 -2.49
N TYR A 28 -12.82 -0.93 -2.46
CA TYR A 28 -11.84 0.10 -2.12
C TYR A 28 -11.22 0.71 -3.37
N ASN A 29 -11.07 2.03 -3.38
CA ASN A 29 -10.40 2.76 -4.45
C ASN A 29 -9.05 3.29 -3.97
N PHE A 30 -8.00 2.99 -4.74
CA PHE A 30 -6.62 3.37 -4.46
C PHE A 30 -6.05 4.23 -5.59
N LYS A 31 -5.29 5.27 -5.23
CA LYS A 31 -4.40 5.97 -6.15
C LYS A 31 -3.06 5.26 -6.17
N LEU A 32 -2.60 4.87 -7.34
CA LEU A 32 -1.30 4.22 -7.51
C LEU A 32 -0.22 5.28 -7.78
N TYR A 33 0.86 5.21 -7.02
CA TYR A 33 2.07 6.03 -7.16
C TYR A 33 3.26 5.12 -7.44
N LYS A 34 4.27 5.67 -8.13
CA LYS A 34 5.50 4.97 -8.47
C LYS A 34 6.69 5.92 -8.32
N GLY A 35 7.77 5.45 -7.71
CA GLY A 35 9.04 6.15 -7.71
C GLY A 35 10.21 5.29 -7.22
N PRO A 36 11.46 5.71 -7.45
CA PRO A 36 12.63 4.98 -6.98
C PRO A 36 12.88 5.21 -5.48
N ASN A 37 13.40 4.19 -4.80
CA ASN A 37 14.04 4.28 -3.49
C ASN A 37 15.31 3.41 -3.48
N GLY A 38 16.48 4.06 -3.50
CA GLY A 38 17.73 3.37 -3.84
C GLY A 38 17.63 2.66 -5.19
N SER A 39 18.02 1.39 -5.23
CA SER A 39 17.95 0.55 -6.45
C SER A 39 16.59 -0.13 -6.66
N THR A 40 15.58 0.15 -5.82
CA THR A 40 14.26 -0.49 -5.90
C THR A 40 13.22 0.47 -6.47
N THR A 41 12.34 -0.03 -7.34
CA THR A 41 11.12 0.71 -7.72
C THR A 41 10.03 0.44 -6.70
N VAL A 42 9.53 1.50 -6.05
CA VAL A 42 8.44 1.42 -5.09
C VAL A 42 7.13 1.75 -5.78
N PHE A 43 6.18 0.84 -5.64
CA PHE A 43 4.78 1.06 -5.98
C PHE A 43 3.97 1.23 -4.71
N SER A 44 3.21 2.31 -4.61
CA SER A 44 2.41 2.62 -3.43
C SER A 44 0.95 2.87 -3.80
N PHE A 45 0.06 2.07 -3.26
CA PHE A 45 -1.39 2.20 -3.42
C PHE A 45 -1.95 2.97 -2.23
N GLY A 46 -2.24 4.25 -2.42
CA GLY A 46 -2.83 5.11 -1.39
C GLY A 46 -4.35 5.07 -1.44
N ALA A 47 -5.01 4.61 -0.37
CA ALA A 47 -6.46 4.61 -0.29
C ALA A 47 -7.03 6.02 -0.46
N THR A 48 -8.08 6.16 -1.25
CA THR A 48 -8.75 7.46 -1.49
C THR A 48 -9.52 7.97 -0.27
N LYS A 49 -9.86 7.07 0.66
CA LYS A 49 -10.45 7.34 1.97
C LYS A 49 -9.73 6.47 3.00
N THR A 50 -9.67 6.92 4.26
CA THR A 50 -9.10 6.10 5.34
C THR A 50 -9.92 4.82 5.52
N ILE A 51 -9.23 3.69 5.57
CA ILE A 51 -9.81 2.36 5.77
C ILE A 51 -9.33 1.83 7.13
N THR A 52 -10.25 1.61 8.05
CA THR A 52 -9.96 1.05 9.39
C THR A 52 -10.39 -0.41 9.53
N ASN A 53 -11.14 -0.93 8.56
CA ASN A 53 -11.49 -2.35 8.44
C ASN A 53 -11.27 -2.78 7.00
N PHE A 54 -10.30 -3.66 6.79
CA PHE A 54 -9.80 -4.05 5.48
C PHE A 54 -9.69 -5.57 5.36
N SER A 55 -10.22 -6.10 4.27
CA SER A 55 -10.05 -7.49 3.86
C SER A 55 -9.92 -7.53 2.34
N ALA A 56 -8.86 -8.14 1.84
CA ALA A 56 -8.61 -8.30 0.41
C ALA A 56 -7.63 -9.45 0.18
N ASP A 57 -7.68 -10.02 -1.03
CA ASP A 57 -6.55 -10.74 -1.60
C ASP A 57 -5.47 -9.72 -2.00
N LEU A 58 -4.25 -9.86 -1.50
CA LEU A 58 -3.17 -8.93 -1.80
C LEU A 58 -2.57 -9.15 -3.20
N LEU A 59 -2.78 -10.32 -3.80
CA LEU A 59 -2.32 -10.63 -5.17
C LEU A 59 -2.99 -9.73 -6.21
N ASP A 60 -4.23 -9.29 -5.94
CA ASP A 60 -4.99 -8.35 -6.75
C ASP A 60 -4.25 -7.02 -6.98
N PHE A 61 -3.39 -6.60 -6.04
CA PHE A 61 -2.58 -5.38 -6.18
C PHE A 61 -1.38 -5.57 -7.10
N LEU A 62 -0.90 -6.80 -7.28
CA LEU A 62 0.24 -7.11 -8.15
C LEU A 62 -0.23 -7.31 -9.59
N THR A 63 -1.34 -8.01 -9.78
CA THR A 63 -1.82 -8.37 -11.12
C THR A 63 -2.53 -7.21 -11.81
N LYS A 64 -3.23 -6.34 -11.06
CA LYS A 64 -3.95 -5.21 -11.64
C LYS A 64 -3.01 -4.02 -11.92
N LYS A 65 -2.92 -3.65 -13.20
CA LYS A 65 -2.27 -2.44 -13.77
C LYS A 65 -0.75 -2.41 -13.88
N GLN A 66 0.02 -3.20 -13.13
CA GLN A 66 1.49 -3.16 -13.22
C GLN A 66 2.14 -4.41 -13.80
N ALA A 67 1.37 -5.49 -14.02
CA ALA A 67 1.83 -6.71 -14.70
C ALA A 67 3.24 -7.14 -14.28
N PHE A 68 3.48 -7.22 -12.96
CA PHE A 68 4.77 -7.66 -12.43
C PHE A 68 5.13 -9.04 -12.99
N ALA A 69 6.42 -9.26 -13.21
CA ALA A 69 6.88 -10.55 -13.73
C ALA A 69 6.57 -11.64 -12.70
N SER A 70 5.81 -12.66 -13.09
CA SER A 70 5.45 -13.78 -12.21
C SER A 70 6.64 -14.65 -11.81
N SER A 71 7.81 -14.43 -12.40
CA SER A 71 9.08 -15.04 -12.00
C SER A 71 9.71 -14.40 -10.75
N GLN A 72 9.18 -13.27 -10.27
CA GLN A 72 9.64 -12.64 -9.04
C GLN A 72 9.11 -13.37 -7.80
N TYR A 73 9.90 -13.37 -6.72
CA TYR A 73 9.53 -13.99 -5.45
C TYR A 73 8.98 -12.95 -4.49
N LEU A 74 7.91 -13.29 -3.77
CA LEU A 74 7.49 -12.56 -2.57
C LEU A 74 8.44 -12.94 -1.43
N THR A 75 9.29 -11.99 -1.01
CA THR A 75 10.27 -12.23 0.07
C THR A 75 9.78 -11.75 1.43
N THR A 76 8.87 -10.77 1.44
CA THR A 76 8.49 -10.03 2.65
C THR A 76 7.03 -9.63 2.58
N SER A 77 6.28 -9.89 3.66
CA SER A 77 4.90 -9.44 3.85
C SER A 77 4.79 -8.84 5.25
N GLU A 78 4.62 -7.52 5.32
CA GLU A 78 4.63 -6.74 6.56
C GLU A 78 3.44 -5.79 6.60
N ALA A 79 2.93 -5.54 7.82
CA ALA A 79 1.89 -4.55 8.08
C ALA A 79 2.27 -3.73 9.31
N GLY A 80 2.15 -2.41 9.21
CA GLY A 80 2.56 -1.49 10.27
C GLY A 80 2.20 -0.04 9.98
N THR A 81 2.93 0.88 10.61
CA THR A 81 2.78 2.33 10.44
C THR A 81 4.15 2.98 10.28
N GLU A 82 4.22 4.03 9.45
CA GLU A 82 5.42 4.86 9.25
C GLU A 82 5.14 6.28 9.79
N PRO A 83 5.44 6.57 11.06
CA PRO A 83 5.23 7.90 11.62
C PRO A 83 6.30 8.88 11.12
N PHE A 84 5.88 10.10 10.77
CA PHE A 84 6.79 11.19 10.40
C PHE A 84 6.98 12.16 11.57
N THR A 85 5.87 12.72 12.06
CA THR A 85 5.82 13.62 13.21
C THR A 85 4.52 13.39 13.99
N GLY A 86 4.52 13.74 15.28
CA GLY A 86 3.34 13.64 16.14
C GLY A 86 3.70 13.61 17.63
N SER A 87 2.70 13.74 18.49
CA SER A 87 2.83 13.60 19.94
C SER A 87 1.70 12.72 20.48
N ASN A 88 2.00 11.93 21.53
CA ASN A 88 1.04 11.04 22.20
C ASN A 88 0.24 10.12 21.24
N ALA A 89 0.87 9.68 20.15
CA ALA A 89 0.23 8.86 19.14
C ALA A 89 0.12 7.39 19.62
N LYS A 90 -0.99 6.75 19.29
CA LYS A 90 -1.20 5.31 19.50
C LYS A 90 -1.91 4.71 18.29
N MET A 91 -1.25 3.77 17.63
CA MET A 91 -1.91 2.86 16.69
C MET A 91 -2.36 1.62 17.46
N THR A 92 -3.63 1.25 17.34
CA THR A 92 -4.15 0.00 17.91
C THR A 92 -4.62 -0.88 16.76
N VAL A 93 -4.06 -2.09 16.66
CA VAL A 93 -4.49 -3.13 15.72
C VAL A 93 -5.23 -4.18 16.53
N SER A 94 -6.56 -4.18 16.47
CA SER A 94 -7.38 -5.12 17.23
C SER A 94 -7.35 -6.54 16.65
N SER A 95 -7.12 -6.67 15.34
CA SER A 95 -6.95 -7.93 14.64
C SER A 95 -6.10 -7.73 13.39
N TYR A 96 -5.22 -8.70 13.11
CA TYR A 96 -4.47 -8.78 11.87
C TYR A 96 -4.20 -10.26 11.54
N SER A 97 -4.42 -10.63 10.28
CA SER A 97 -4.07 -11.94 9.75
C SER A 97 -3.66 -11.79 8.30
N ALA A 98 -2.65 -12.55 7.88
CA ALA A 98 -2.26 -12.71 6.49
C ALA A 98 -1.79 -14.15 6.28
N ALA A 99 -2.10 -14.71 5.12
CA ALA A 99 -1.66 -16.04 4.70
C ALA A 99 -1.15 -15.98 3.26
N VAL A 100 -0.19 -16.83 2.94
CA VAL A 100 0.22 -17.12 1.57
C VAL A 100 -0.28 -18.53 1.28
N GLU A 101 -1.22 -18.62 0.35
CA GLU A 101 -1.89 -19.88 -0.01
C GLU A 101 -1.39 -20.34 -1.40
N TYR A 102 -1.46 -21.65 -1.63
CA TYR A 102 -0.94 -22.35 -2.81
C TYR A 102 -2.05 -22.90 -3.69
#